data_AF-A0A3M1S544-F1
#
_entry.id   AF-A0A3M1S544-F1
#
_cell.length_a   1.000
_cell.length_b   1.000
_cell.length_c   1.000
_cell.angle_alpha   90.00
_cell.angle_beta   90.00
_cell.angle_gamma   90.00
#
_symmetry.space_group_name_H-M   'P 1'
#
loop_
_entity.id
_entity.type
_entity.pdbx_description
1 polymer ?
#
loop_
_entity_poly.entity_id
_entity_poly.type
_entity_poly.pdbx_seq_one_letter_code
_entity_poly.pdbx_strand_id
1 'polypeptide(L)'
;MPDQQKVQTYTEVTLDVPRQHCDAVCNYIIENIAHGVVLSEEEESPMVGITFYPADEIEGDYRSGLLTYLEQILGDNTVLPVIKERTVE
;
A
#
# COMPACT_ATOMS: atom_id res chain seq x y z
N MET A 1 -0.07 -21.53 -29.16
CA MET A 1 1.07 -20.85 -28.52
C MET A 1 0.88 -21.09 -27.03
N PRO A 2 1.83 -21.69 -26.29
CA PRO A 2 1.63 -21.95 -24.88
C PRO A 2 1.62 -20.62 -24.13
N ASP A 3 0.47 -20.29 -23.52
CA ASP A 3 0.34 -19.29 -22.49
C ASP A 3 1.40 -19.57 -21.41
N GLN A 4 2.49 -18.81 -21.44
CA GLN A 4 3.36 -18.70 -20.28
C GLN A 4 2.52 -18.03 -19.19
N GLN A 5 1.83 -18.85 -18.40
CA GLN A 5 1.51 -18.52 -17.02
C GLN A 5 2.84 -18.24 -16.33
N LYS A 6 3.34 -17.01 -16.47
CA LYS A 6 4.25 -16.45 -15.50
C LYS A 6 3.46 -16.51 -14.21
N VAL A 7 3.87 -17.41 -13.33
CA VAL A 7 3.57 -17.33 -11.90
C VAL A 7 4.10 -15.97 -11.49
N GLN A 8 3.24 -14.96 -11.58
CA GLN A 8 3.57 -13.63 -11.15
C GLN A 8 3.35 -13.72 -9.65
N THR A 9 4.45 -13.92 -8.94
CA THR A 9 4.46 -13.77 -7.49
C THR A 9 4.06 -12.32 -7.23
N TYR A 10 2.94 -12.11 -6.56
CA TYR A 10 2.51 -10.77 -6.19
C TYR A 10 2.68 -10.63 -4.69
N THR A 11 3.39 -9.59 -4.27
CA THR A 11 3.34 -9.15 -2.88
C THR A 11 2.12 -8.26 -2.75
N GLU A 12 1.18 -8.65 -1.91
CA GLU A 12 0.04 -7.83 -1.49
C GLU A 12 0.44 -7.08 -0.22
N VAL A 13 0.27 -5.76 -0.22
CA VAL A 13 0.58 -4.91 0.92
C VAL A 13 -0.68 -4.18 1.35
N THR A 14 -1.14 -4.45 2.56
CA THR A 14 -2.28 -3.78 3.18
C THR A 14 -1.80 -2.84 4.27
N LEU A 15 -2.36 -1.64 4.32
CA LEU A 15 -2.10 -0.66 5.36
C LEU A 15 -3.39 0.04 5.80
N ASP A 16 -3.47 0.47 7.05
CA ASP A 16 -4.64 1.16 7.58
C ASP A 16 -4.33 2.63 7.85
N VAL A 17 -4.90 3.55 7.06
CA VAL A 17 -4.69 4.99 7.22
C VAL A 17 -5.98 5.73 7.52
N PRO A 18 -5.94 6.83 8.29
CA PRO A 18 -7.12 7.65 8.50
C PRO A 18 -7.63 8.22 7.16
N ARG A 19 -8.95 8.25 6.99
CA ARG A 19 -9.62 8.66 5.74
C ARG A 19 -9.17 10.04 5.23
N GLN A 20 -8.81 10.94 6.15
CA GLN A 20 -8.29 12.27 5.84
C GLN A 20 -6.99 12.26 5.00
N HIS A 21 -6.19 11.19 5.09
CA HIS A 21 -4.93 11.04 4.36
C HIS A 21 -4.99 9.96 3.28
N CYS A 22 -6.10 9.23 3.18
CA CYS A 22 -6.29 8.13 2.23
C CYS A 22 -5.97 8.57 0.79
N ASP A 23 -6.49 9.72 0.36
CA ASP A 23 -6.31 10.25 -1.00
C ASP A 23 -4.82 10.49 -1.33
N ALA A 24 -4.10 11.10 -0.39
CA ALA A 24 -2.68 11.43 -0.52
C ALA A 24 -1.82 10.16 -0.56
N VAL A 25 -2.11 9.19 0.32
CA VAL A 25 -1.41 7.89 0.37
C VAL A 25 -1.66 7.09 -0.89
N CYS A 26 -2.90 7.02 -1.37
CA CYS A 26 -3.23 6.38 -2.63
C CYS A 26 -2.43 6.98 -3.79
N ASN A 27 -2.42 8.30 -3.92
CA ASN A 27 -1.70 8.94 -5.01
C ASN A 27 -0.20 8.63 -4.93
N TYR A 28 0.40 8.69 -3.74
CA TYR A 28 1.80 8.35 -3.54
C TYR A 28 2.11 6.90 -3.94
N ILE A 29 1.30 5.93 -3.52
CA ILE A 29 1.45 4.52 -3.85
C ILE A 29 1.31 4.32 -5.37
N ILE A 30 0.33 4.97 -6.00
CA ILE A 30 0.10 4.87 -7.45
C ILE A 30 1.28 5.39 -8.26
N GLU A 31 1.86 6.52 -7.82
CA GLU A 31 2.96 7.18 -8.53
C GLU A 31 4.34 6.56 -8.24
N ASN A 32 4.55 5.97 -7.06
CA ASN A 32 5.89 5.56 -6.61
C ASN A 32 6.05 4.05 -6.37
N ILE A 33 4.97 3.28 -6.17
CA ILE A 33 5.07 1.89 -5.67
C ILE A 33 4.33 0.89 -6.56
N ALA A 34 3.08 1.15 -6.91
CA ALA A 34 2.21 0.19 -7.57
C ALA A 34 1.22 0.91 -8.48
N HIS A 35 1.06 0.49 -9.73
CA HIS A 35 0.10 1.11 -10.66
C HIS A 35 -1.39 0.94 -10.27
N GLY A 36 -1.69 0.29 -9.15
CA GLY A 36 -3.05 0.07 -8.67
C GLY A 36 -3.11 -0.12 -7.17
N VAL A 37 -4.16 0.46 -6.57
CA VAL A 37 -4.49 0.35 -5.15
C VAL A 37 -5.96 -0.03 -5.01
N VAL A 38 -6.28 -0.77 -3.97
CA VAL A 38 -7.61 -1.20 -3.57
C VAL A 38 -7.94 -0.52 -2.26
N LEU A 39 -9.03 0.23 -2.27
CA LEU A 39 -9.56 0.90 -1.09
C LEU A 39 -10.60 0.01 -0.44
N SER A 40 -10.39 -0.31 0.83
CA SER A 40 -11.36 -0.91 1.73
C SER A 40 -11.83 0.16 2.70
N GLU A 41 -12.90 0.84 2.30
CA GLU A 41 -13.61 1.79 3.14
C GLU A 41 -14.70 1.03 3.91
N GLU A 42 -14.54 0.93 5.22
CA GLU A 42 -15.66 0.56 6.08
C GLU A 42 -16.43 1.86 6.41
N GLU A 43 -17.72 1.92 6.06
CA GLU A 43 -18.54 3.16 6.10
C GLU A 43 -18.59 3.84 7.49
N GLU A 44 -18.25 3.13 8.55
CA GLU A 44 -18.27 3.61 9.95
C GLU A 44 -16.88 3.80 10.58
N SER A 45 -15.81 3.45 9.87
CA SER A 45 -14.45 3.51 10.40
C SER A 45 -13.77 4.84 10.05
N PRO A 46 -13.10 5.52 11.01
CA PRO A 46 -12.25 6.67 10.70
C PRO A 46 -10.98 6.29 9.93
N MET A 47 -10.73 4.98 9.76
CA MET A 47 -9.61 4.40 9.04
C MET A 47 -10.09 3.71 7.76
N VAL A 48 -9.27 3.80 6.71
CA VAL A 48 -9.45 3.16 5.41
C VAL A 48 -8.28 2.20 5.22
N GLY A 49 -8.60 0.94 4.92
CA GLY A 49 -7.61 -0.04 4.53
C GLY A 49 -7.20 0.17 3.08
N ILE A 50 -5.94 0.46 2.80
CA ILE A 50 -5.40 0.56 1.45
C ILE A 50 -4.58 -0.69 1.19
N THR A 51 -4.96 -1.45 0.16
CA THR A 51 -4.23 -2.65 -0.28
C THR A 51 -3.64 -2.41 -1.65
N PHE A 52 -2.36 -2.67 -1.84
CA PHE A 52 -1.66 -2.42 -3.10
C PHE A 52 -0.66 -3.52 -3.41
N TYR A 53 -0.27 -3.61 -4.68
CA TYR A 53 0.62 -4.67 -5.16
C TYR A 53 1.90 -4.05 -5.70
N PRO A 54 2.97 -3.90 -4.89
CA PRO A 54 4.26 -3.41 -5.37
C PRO A 54 4.74 -4.25 -6.55
N ALA A 55 5.30 -3.58 -7.56
CA ALA A 55 5.98 -4.28 -8.64
C ALA A 55 7.24 -4.96 -8.10
N ASP A 56 7.56 -6.15 -8.63
CA ASP A 56 8.73 -6.98 -8.29
C ASP A 56 10.05 -6.19 -8.32
N GLU A 57 10.14 -5.16 -9.17
CA GLU A 57 11.29 -4.26 -9.28
C GLU A 57 11.51 -3.34 -8.06
N ILE A 58 10.51 -3.18 -7.19
CA ILE A 58 10.52 -2.22 -6.07
C ILE A 58 10.64 -2.93 -4.71
N GLU A 59 10.74 -4.27 -4.68
CA GLU A 59 10.57 -5.14 -3.49
C GLU A 59 11.42 -4.80 -2.24
N GLY A 60 12.39 -3.89 -2.31
CA GLY A 60 13.21 -3.47 -1.17
C GLY A 60 13.01 -2.02 -0.66
N ASP A 61 12.51 -1.08 -1.47
CA ASP A 61 12.62 0.35 -1.16
C ASP A 61 11.28 1.01 -0.80
N TYR A 62 10.17 0.45 -1.29
CA TYR A 62 8.85 1.05 -1.11
C TYR A 62 8.43 1.16 0.36
N ARG A 63 8.82 0.20 1.21
CA ARG A 63 8.43 0.19 2.63
C ARG A 63 9.02 1.37 3.39
N SER A 64 10.29 1.67 3.17
CA SER A 64 10.99 2.80 3.80
C SER A 64 10.42 4.12 3.31
N GLY A 65 10.17 4.26 2.01
CA GLY A 65 9.53 5.43 1.42
C GLY A 65 8.11 5.65 1.93
N LEU A 66 7.31 4.57 1.97
CA LEU A 66 5.94 4.61 2.49
C LEU A 66 5.92 4.95 3.98
N LEU A 67 6.75 4.33 4.82
CA LEU A 67 6.84 4.68 6.25
C LEU A 67 7.22 6.13 6.46
N THR A 68 8.24 6.62 5.74
CA THR A 68 8.65 8.02 5.80
C THR A 68 7.52 8.95 5.37
N TYR A 69 6.82 8.61 4.29
CA TYR A 69 5.67 9.38 3.82
C TYR A 69 4.56 9.41 4.88
N LEU A 70 4.19 8.24 5.42
CA LEU A 70 3.20 8.08 6.48
C LEU A 70 3.58 8.91 7.73
N GLU A 71 4.84 8.89 8.15
CA GLU A 71 5.33 9.74 9.25
C GLU A 71 5.15 11.23 8.95
N GLN A 72 5.41 11.67 7.72
CA GLN A 72 5.24 13.06 7.30
C GLN A 72 3.77 13.52 7.30
N ILE A 73 2.84 12.69 6.80
CA ILE A 73 1.41 13.07 6.73
C ILE A 73 0.67 12.85 8.05
N LEU A 74 1.00 11.81 8.82
CA LEU A 74 0.33 11.49 10.07
C LEU A 74 0.86 12.33 11.25
N GLY A 75 2.10 12.81 11.17
CA GLY A 75 2.74 13.62 12.21
C GLY A 75 3.14 12.83 13.45
N ASP A 76 3.96 13.46 14.29
CA ASP A 76 4.69 12.87 15.45
C ASP A 76 3.81 12.22 16.54
N ASN A 77 2.49 12.41 16.51
CA ASN A 77 1.56 11.93 17.54
C ASN A 77 0.57 10.86 17.07
N THR A 78 0.72 10.37 15.83
CA THR A 78 -0.25 9.43 15.25
C THR A 78 0.36 8.05 15.13
N VAL A 79 -0.43 7.03 15.45
CA VAL A 79 -0.04 5.62 15.33
C VAL A 79 0.27 5.34 13.87
N LEU A 80 1.49 4.90 13.58
CA LEU A 80 1.86 4.49 12.23
C LEU A 80 0.99 3.31 11.78
N PRO A 81 0.51 3.32 10.53
CA PRO A 81 -0.28 2.24 9.96
C PRO A 81 0.45 0.91 10.11
N VAL A 82 -0.30 -0.13 10.44
CA VAL A 82 0.25 -1.48 10.40
C VAL A 82 0.32 -1.90 8.94
N ILE A 83 1.54 -1.93 8.40
CA ILE A 83 1.80 -2.47 7.06
C ILE A 83 1.82 -4.01 7.18
N LYS A 84 0.89 -4.67 6.51
CA LYS A 84 0.80 -6.13 6.39
C LYS A 84 1.20 -6.52 4.98
N GLU A 85 2.26 -7.29 4.87
CA GLU A 85 2.78 -7.79 3.60
C GLU A 85 2.43 -9.28 3.49
N ARG A 86 1.84 -9.69 2.37
CA ARG A 86 1.49 -11.07 2.07
C ARG A 86 1.94 -11.41 0.67
N THR A 87 2.93 -12.30 0.57
CA THR A 87 3.33 -12.88 -0.72
C THR A 87 2.30 -13.92 -1.16
N VAL A 88 1.83 -13.80 -2.39
CA VAL A 88 0.91 -14.75 -3.03
C VAL A 88 1.65 -15.37 -4.22
N GLU A 89 1.76 -16.70 -4.20
CA GLU A 89 2.42 -17.55 -5.21
C GLU A 89 1.40 -18.23 -6.13
#